data_AF-M5RGM8-F1
#
_entry.id   AF-M5RGM8-F1
#
_cell.length_a   1.000
_cell.length_b   1.000
_cell.length_c   1.000
_cell.angle_alpha   90.00
_cell.angle_beta   90.00
_cell.angle_gamma   90.00
#
_symmetry.space_group_name_H-M   'P 1'
#
loop_
_entity.id
_entity.type
_entity.pdbx_description
1 polymer ?
#
loop_
_entity_poly.entity_id
_entity_poly.type
_entity_poly.pdbx_seq_one_letter_code
_entity_poly.pdbx_strand_id
1 'polypeptide(L)'
;MFRGWIAEGALHCELNVGHWHQTTDTDERQAWGVILADLARQVAKSLEEATGMDQSISLQLILQSFAADFDGPDTEGADADAVDKS
;
A
#
# COMPACT_ATOMS: atom_id res chain seq x y z
N MET A 1 -12.43 3.42 1.09
CA MET A 1 -12.26 2.23 1.95
C MET A 1 -11.10 1.42 1.40
N PHE A 2 -10.13 1.08 2.23
CA PHE A 2 -8.98 0.23 1.91
C PHE A 2 -9.02 -0.98 2.85
N ARG A 3 -8.95 -2.19 2.31
CA ARG A 3 -8.71 -3.41 3.08
C ARG A 3 -7.60 -4.18 2.39
N GLY A 4 -6.57 -4.56 3.14
CA GLY A 4 -5.48 -5.36 2.63
C GLY A 4 -5.16 -6.51 3.57
N TRP A 5 -4.74 -7.63 3.01
CA TRP A 5 -4.16 -8.75 3.75
C TRP A 5 -3.03 -9.37 2.94
N ILE A 6 -2.11 -10.03 3.63
CA ILE A 6 -1.04 -10.79 2.98
C ILE A 6 -1.51 -12.24 2.87
N ALA A 7 -1.55 -12.76 1.65
CA ALA A 7 -1.77 -14.18 1.37
C ALA A 7 -0.88 -14.58 0.19
N GLU A 8 -0.43 -15.83 0.16
CA GLU A 8 0.37 -16.38 -0.94
C GLU A 8 1.64 -15.58 -1.29
N GLY A 9 2.19 -14.84 -0.33
CA GLY A 9 3.37 -13.99 -0.53
C GLY A 9 3.08 -12.66 -1.24
N ALA A 10 1.81 -12.33 -1.50
CA ALA A 10 1.38 -11.11 -2.16
C ALA A 10 0.43 -10.28 -1.29
N LEU A 11 0.30 -8.99 -1.62
CA LEU A 11 -0.74 -8.12 -1.07
C LEU A 11 -2.04 -8.34 -1.83
N HIS A 12 -3.04 -8.87 -1.15
CA HIS A 12 -4.42 -8.86 -1.64
C HIS A 12 -5.11 -7.64 -1.05
N CYS A 13 -5.80 -6.86 -1.89
CA CYS A 13 -6.52 -5.69 -1.40
C CYS A 13 -7.85 -5.42 -2.12
N GLU A 14 -8.77 -4.83 -1.37
CA GLU A 14 -10.01 -4.25 -1.87
C GLU A 14 -9.93 -2.73 -1.73
N LEU A 15 -10.05 -2.05 -2.87
CA LEU A 15 -10.00 -0.60 -2.97
C LEU A 15 -11.35 -0.07 -3.46
N ASN A 16 -11.93 0.87 -2.74
CA ASN A 16 -13.07 1.62 -3.25
C ASN A 16 -12.57 2.87 -3.99
N VAL A 17 -12.20 2.69 -5.25
CA VAL A 17 -11.72 3.75 -6.17
C VAL A 17 -12.91 4.43 -6.87
N GLY A 18 -12.84 5.74 -7.04
CA GLY A 18 -13.87 6.57 -7.70
C GLY A 18 -14.87 7.19 -6.73
N HIS A 19 -14.80 6.84 -5.44
CA HIS A 19 -15.71 7.35 -4.42
C HIS A 19 -15.47 8.83 -4.10
N TRP A 20 -14.21 9.28 -4.10
CA TRP A 20 -13.88 10.67 -3.78
C TRP A 20 -14.11 11.62 -4.93
N HIS A 21 -13.99 11.13 -6.18
CA HIS A 21 -14.33 11.89 -7.37
C HIS A 21 -15.78 12.39 -7.40
N GLN A 22 -16.70 11.70 -6.71
CA GLN A 22 -18.13 12.01 -6.72
C GLN A 22 -18.59 12.82 -5.52
N THR A 23 -17.78 12.89 -4.45
CA THR A 23 -18.23 13.37 -3.14
C THR A 23 -17.39 14.53 -2.60
N THR A 24 -16.25 14.84 -3.22
CA THR A 24 -15.32 15.89 -2.77
C THR A 24 -14.65 16.58 -3.95
N ASP A 25 -14.19 17.83 -3.76
CA ASP A 25 -13.32 18.53 -4.73
C ASP A 25 -11.84 18.08 -4.65
N THR A 26 -11.53 17.07 -3.83
CA THR A 26 -10.15 16.59 -3.65
C THR A 26 -9.77 15.67 -4.80
N ASP A 27 -8.61 15.90 -5.42
CA ASP A 27 -8.05 14.97 -6.39
C ASP A 27 -7.80 13.62 -5.69
N GLU A 28 -8.53 12.60 -6.13
CA GLU A 28 -8.46 11.25 -5.57
C GLU A 28 -7.03 10.69 -5.58
N ARG A 29 -6.22 11.04 -6.59
CA ARG A 29 -4.80 10.62 -6.65
C ARG A 29 -4.00 11.23 -5.50
N GLN A 30 -4.23 12.51 -5.22
CA GLN A 30 -3.59 13.20 -4.11
C GLN A 30 -4.04 12.61 -2.78
N ALA A 31 -5.34 12.33 -2.63
CA ALA A 31 -5.88 11.72 -1.42
C ALA A 31 -5.29 10.33 -1.16
N TRP A 32 -5.14 9.50 -2.20
CA TRP A 32 -4.43 8.22 -2.10
C TRP A 32 -2.97 8.40 -1.69
N GLY A 33 -2.27 9.40 -2.24
CA GLY A 33 -0.90 9.73 -1.82
C GLY A 33 -0.80 10.08 -0.33
N VAL A 34 -1.74 10.86 0.20
CA VAL A 34 -1.80 11.18 1.64
C VAL A 34 -2.05 9.92 2.49
N ILE A 35 -3.00 9.07 2.08
CA ILE A 35 -3.28 7.80 2.78
C ILE A 35 -2.04 6.92 2.84
N LEU A 36 -1.32 6.75 1.73
CA LEU A 36 -0.12 5.92 1.68
C LEU A 36 0.99 6.48 2.58
N ALA A 37 1.15 7.80 2.62
CA ALA A 37 2.12 8.44 3.50
C ALA A 37 1.77 8.24 4.99
N ASP A 38 0.49 8.32 5.35
CA ASP A 38 0.03 8.07 6.72
C ASP A 38 0.17 6.59 7.11
N LEU A 39 -0.13 5.67 6.18
CA LEU A 39 0.09 4.24 6.40
C LEU A 39 1.58 3.93 6.63
N ALA A 40 2.48 4.50 5.82
CA ALA A 40 3.93 4.33 6.02
C ALA A 40 4.39 4.85 7.38
N ARG A 41 3.91 6.03 7.81
CA ARG A 41 4.18 6.58 9.15
C ARG A 41 3.68 5.67 10.26
N GLN A 42 2.47 5.11 10.10
CA GLN A 42 1.87 4.22 11.08
C GLN A 42 2.64 2.90 11.18
N VAL A 43 3.06 2.32 10.05
CA VAL A 43 3.90 1.11 10.03
C VAL A 43 5.23 1.37 10.73
N ALA A 44 5.91 2.48 10.41
CA ALA A 44 7.19 2.83 11.04
C ALA A 44 7.05 2.98 12.56
N LYS A 45 5.97 3.63 13.03
CA LYS A 45 5.67 3.76 14.46
C LYS A 45 5.44 2.39 15.11
N SER A 46 4.63 1.54 14.48
CA SER A 46 4.35 0.21 15.02
C SER A 46 5.58 -0.70 15.02
N LEU A 47 6.52 -0.53 14.08
CA LEU A 47 7.81 -1.21 14.09
C LEU A 47 8.70 -0.77 15.26
N GLU A 48 8.71 0.53 15.58
CA GLU A 48 9.41 1.03 16.77
C GLU A 48 8.84 0.39 18.04
N GLU A 49 7.52 0.36 18.18
CA GLU A 49 6.84 -0.27 19.32
C GLU A 49 7.14 -1.78 19.44
N ALA A 50 7.21 -2.49 18.31
CA ALA A 50 7.41 -3.94 18.29
C ALA A 50 8.88 -4.37 18.41
N THR A 51 9.82 -3.56 17.93
CA THR A 51 11.23 -3.96 17.75
C THR A 51 12.24 -3.06 18.46
N GLY A 52 11.83 -1.87 18.89
CA GLY A 52 12.72 -0.83 19.43
C GLY A 52 13.57 -0.11 18.37
N MET A 53 13.36 -0.38 17.08
CA MET A 53 14.04 0.34 16.00
C MET A 53 13.49 1.77 15.86
N ASP A 54 14.38 2.75 15.68
CA ASP A 54 13.97 4.14 15.51
C ASP A 54 12.96 4.32 14.35
N GLN A 55 11.88 5.05 14.63
CA GLN A 55 10.81 5.30 13.69
C GLN A 55 11.31 6.00 12.41
N SER A 56 12.21 6.98 12.54
CA SER A 56 12.69 7.77 11.40
C SER A 56 13.56 6.93 10.46
N ILE A 57 14.39 6.04 11.02
CA ILE A 57 15.17 5.06 10.25
C ILE A 57 14.22 4.11 9.51
N SER A 58 13.23 3.55 10.22
CA SER A 58 12.25 2.63 9.63
C SER A 58 11.47 3.27 8.49
N LEU A 59 10.99 4.51 8.69
CA LEU A 59 10.27 5.27 7.67
C LEU A 59 11.15 5.54 6.44
N GLN A 60 12.41 5.92 6.65
CA GLN A 60 13.35 6.17 5.55
C GLN A 60 13.56 4.90 4.71
N LEU A 61 13.75 3.75 5.34
CA LEU A 61 13.92 2.46 4.66
C LEU A 61 12.65 2.05 3.90
N ILE A 62 11.47 2.25 4.49
CA ILE A 62 10.18 1.99 3.81
C ILE A 62 10.08 2.84 2.54
N LEU A 63 10.39 4.14 2.61
CA LEU A 63 10.32 5.02 1.44
C LEU A 63 11.34 4.67 0.35
N GLN A 64 12.55 4.26 0.75
CA GLN A 64 13.58 3.80 -0.20
C GLN A 64 13.14 2.53 -0.93
N SER A 65 12.63 1.54 -0.20
CA SER A 65 12.12 0.29 -0.78
C SER A 65 10.91 0.56 -1.67
N PHE A 66 9.98 1.41 -1.24
CA PHE A 66 8.80 1.79 -2.01
C PHE A 66 9.18 2.45 -3.34
N ALA A 67 10.12 3.40 -3.34
CA ALA A 67 10.57 4.05 -4.57
C ALA A 67 11.30 3.08 -5.52
N ALA A 68 12.15 2.21 -4.98
CA ALA A 68 12.90 1.24 -5.78
C ALA A 68 12.00 0.22 -6.49
N ASP A 69 10.84 -0.12 -5.90
CA ASP A 69 9.89 -1.07 -6.46
C ASP A 69 9.23 -0.53 -7.75
N PHE A 70 8.99 0.78 -7.86
CA PHE A 70 8.48 1.40 -9.09
C PHE A 70 9.52 1.48 -10.23
N ASP A 71 10.81 1.42 -9.90
CA ASP A 71 11.90 1.47 -10.87
C ASP A 71 12.31 0.07 -11.39
N GLY A 72 11.72 -1.00 -10.85
CA GLY A 72 11.93 -2.39 -11.28
C GLY A 72 11.07 -2.80 -12.48
N PRO A 73 11.39 -3.91 -13.17
CA PRO A 73 10.48 -4.46 -14.18
C PRO A 73 9.15 -4.83 -13.51
N ASP A 74 8.02 -4.38 -14.08
CA ASP A 74 6.68 -4.77 -13.64
C ASP A 74 6.62 -6.30 -13.57
N THR A 75 6.61 -6.85 -12.36
CA THR A 75 6.33 -8.27 -12.17
C THR A 75 4.82 -8.40 -12.32
N GLU A 76 4.39 -8.61 -13.56
CA GLU A 76 3.01 -8.82 -13.96
C GLU A 76 2.32 -9.79 -12.99
N GLY A 77 1.13 -9.39 -12.54
CA GLY A 77 0.49 -9.87 -11.33
C GLY A 77 0.47 -11.39 -11.18
N ALA A 78 0.77 -11.85 -9.96
CA ALA A 78 0.49 -13.20 -9.51
C ALA A 78 -1.00 -13.52 -9.74
N ASP A 79 -1.22 -14.37 -10.73
CA ASP A 79 -2.40 -15.19 -11.01
C ASP A 79 -3.76 -14.64 -10.56
N ALA A 80 -4.40 -13.95 -11.50
CA ALA A 80 -5.85 -14.01 -11.64
C ALA A 80 -6.26 -15.38 -12.20
N ASP A 81 -6.05 -16.47 -11.43
CA ASP A 81 -6.48 -17.81 -11.82
C ASP A 81 -7.65 -18.29 -10.95
N ALA A 82 -8.87 -17.94 -11.39
CA ALA A 82 -10.05 -18.79 -11.27
C ALA A 82 -11.16 -18.28 -12.21
N VAL A 83 -10.85 -18.20 -13.51
CA VAL A 83 -11.88 -18.39 -14.53
C VAL A 83 -12.04 -19.91 -14.73
N ASP A 84 -13.29 -20.36 -14.61
CA ASP A 84 -13.84 -21.67 -14.93
C ASP A 84 -13.82 -22.76 -13.82
N LYS A 85 -15.01 -23.03 -13.26
CA LYS A 85 -15.62 -24.37 -13.30
C LYS A 85 -17.10 -24.41 -12.86
N SER A 86 -17.90 -24.87 -13.83
CA SER A 86 -19.24 -25.53 -13.76
C SER A 86 -20.48 -24.69 -14.03
#